data_AF-A0A0M2GXH9-F1
#
_entry.id   AF-A0A0M2GXH9-F1
#
_cell.length_a   1.000
_cell.length_b   1.000
_cell.length_c   1.000
_cell.angle_alpha   90.00
_cell.angle_beta   90.00
_cell.angle_gamma   90.00
#
_symmetry.space_group_name_H-M   'P 1'
#
loop_
_entity.id
_entity.type
_entity.pdbx_description
1 polymer ?
#
loop_
_entity_poly.entity_id
_entity_poly.type
_entity_poly.pdbx_seq_one_letter_code
_entity_poly.pdbx_strand_id
1 'polypeptide(L)'
;MPLLETLEDSFTGALDLTKWPHSYGDPAAVGGRGRIPCTVGGFAGLRSATNYTLAGSHFLLRAYPPAANGATVTAALSILVLTSTGGTDAGFIIDTAQGAMGLYLREGYADAGALFPPYDSTAHAWLRLRETGGTLLWEASPDSNHWTVLRGAPTPAWAADTNLSLLLESTRTDGSNNFAEIDNVNLPTSLVLLGAARTAAAARAISGQKSVPLGTARSASSALPLSCAHIVQLGAAHTRTRAGSIARLLRPARALTPGTTRPALTPSTTAPQLAATSTTGG
;
A
#
# COMPACT_ATOMS: atom_id res chain seq x y z
N MET A 1 28.85 0.15 11.55
CA MET A 1 27.86 -0.93 11.66
C MET A 1 26.83 -0.75 10.55
N PRO A 2 26.33 -1.80 9.88
CA PRO A 2 25.26 -1.61 8.91
C PRO A 2 24.01 -1.05 9.60
N LEU A 3 23.38 -0.08 8.95
CA LEU A 3 22.09 0.44 9.37
C LEU A 3 21.03 -0.63 9.12
N LEU A 4 20.02 -0.74 9.99
CA LEU A 4 18.95 -1.72 9.83
C LEU A 4 18.23 -1.56 8.47
N GLU A 5 18.17 -0.36 7.92
CA GLU A 5 17.56 -0.08 6.61
C GLU A 5 18.30 -0.77 5.44
N THR A 6 19.54 -1.22 5.66
CA THR A 6 20.31 -1.97 4.64
C THR A 6 19.97 -3.46 4.60
N LEU A 7 19.17 -3.97 5.54
CA LEU A 7 18.59 -5.31 5.45
C LEU A 7 17.47 -5.30 4.41
N GLU A 8 17.82 -5.52 3.15
CA GLU A 8 16.86 -5.55 2.04
C GLU A 8 16.51 -6.99 1.66
N ASP A 9 15.24 -7.31 1.48
CA ASP A 9 14.82 -8.62 0.96
C ASP A 9 13.49 -8.59 0.20
N SER A 10 13.49 -9.17 -1.00
CA SER A 10 12.30 -9.40 -1.84
C SER A 10 11.78 -10.83 -1.74
N PHE A 11 12.48 -11.71 -1.00
CA PHE A 11 12.19 -13.14 -0.91
C PHE A 11 12.05 -13.83 -2.28
N THR A 12 12.82 -13.36 -3.26
CA THR A 12 12.89 -13.98 -4.58
C THR A 12 13.86 -15.15 -4.55
N GLY A 13 13.36 -16.35 -4.84
CA GLY A 13 14.16 -17.58 -4.80
C GLY A 13 14.11 -18.30 -3.46
N ALA A 14 15.22 -18.96 -3.07
CA ALA A 14 15.35 -19.63 -1.78
C ALA A 14 15.58 -18.61 -0.66
N LEU A 15 15.28 -19.00 0.59
CA LEU A 15 15.52 -18.13 1.75
C LEU A 15 17.01 -17.80 1.87
N ASP A 16 17.35 -16.52 1.91
CA ASP A 16 18.72 -16.06 2.07
C ASP A 16 19.20 -16.21 3.52
N LEU A 17 19.91 -17.30 3.79
CA LEU A 17 20.43 -17.60 5.13
C LEU A 17 21.59 -16.69 5.53
N THR A 18 22.13 -15.86 4.64
CA THR A 18 23.11 -14.84 5.03
C THR A 18 22.42 -13.64 5.67
N LYS A 19 21.21 -13.31 5.20
CA LYS A 19 20.35 -12.27 5.79
C LYS A 19 19.61 -12.78 7.01
N TRP A 20 19.10 -14.02 6.95
CA TRP A 20 18.23 -14.62 7.97
C TRP A 20 18.85 -15.84 8.70
N PRO A 21 20.12 -15.78 9.17
CA PRO A 21 20.85 -16.93 9.71
C PRO A 21 20.28 -17.48 11.02
N HIS A 22 19.43 -16.72 11.72
CA HIS A 22 18.91 -17.09 13.04
C HIS A 22 17.44 -17.52 13.00
N SER A 23 16.93 -17.83 11.80
CA SER A 23 15.55 -18.30 11.60
C SER A 23 15.30 -19.68 12.19
N TYR A 24 14.05 -19.96 12.59
CA TYR A 24 13.63 -21.21 13.24
C TYR A 24 12.17 -21.54 12.92
N GLY A 25 11.80 -22.81 13.06
CA GLY A 25 10.44 -23.28 12.78
C GLY A 25 10.11 -23.35 11.28
N ASP A 26 11.13 -23.61 10.45
CA ASP A 26 11.05 -23.86 9.00
C ASP A 26 10.36 -22.77 8.14
N PRO A 27 10.71 -21.47 8.31
CA PRO A 27 10.26 -20.44 7.39
C PRO A 27 10.92 -20.62 6.01
N ALA A 28 10.25 -20.15 4.97
CA ALA A 28 10.72 -20.28 3.60
C ALA A 28 10.33 -19.07 2.75
N ALA A 29 11.14 -18.77 1.74
CA ALA A 29 10.75 -17.85 0.67
C ALA A 29 9.86 -18.59 -0.34
N VAL A 30 8.60 -18.15 -0.48
CA VAL A 30 7.59 -18.78 -1.32
C VAL A 30 6.85 -17.71 -2.11
N GLY A 31 6.90 -17.79 -3.45
CA GLY A 31 6.15 -16.88 -4.32
C GLY A 31 6.50 -15.40 -4.16
N GLY A 32 7.76 -15.09 -3.84
CA GLY A 32 8.22 -13.71 -3.58
C GLY A 32 7.87 -13.19 -2.19
N ARG A 33 7.59 -14.07 -1.22
CA ARG A 33 7.27 -13.69 0.16
C ARG A 33 7.99 -14.58 1.16
N GLY A 34 8.41 -14.01 2.28
CA GLY A 34 8.87 -14.76 3.44
C GLY A 34 7.68 -15.36 4.16
N ARG A 35 7.46 -16.67 4.03
CA ARG A 35 6.38 -17.42 4.67
C ARG A 35 6.86 -18.01 5.99
N ILE A 36 6.13 -17.74 7.06
CA ILE A 36 6.45 -18.15 8.43
C ILE A 36 5.32 -19.07 8.92
N PRO A 37 5.62 -20.35 9.25
CA PRO A 37 4.61 -21.27 9.75
C PRO A 37 3.96 -20.81 11.06
N CYS A 38 2.63 -20.85 11.13
CA CYS A 38 1.86 -20.48 12.30
C CYS A 38 1.07 -21.71 12.77
N THR A 39 1.65 -22.46 13.71
CA THR A 39 1.11 -23.74 14.20
C THR A 39 0.67 -23.65 15.66
N VAL A 40 -0.39 -24.37 16.02
CA VAL A 40 -0.92 -24.43 17.39
C VAL A 40 0.16 -24.87 18.38
N GLY A 41 0.42 -24.03 19.38
CA GLY A 41 1.41 -24.31 20.43
C GLY A 41 2.87 -24.18 20.00
N GLY A 42 3.12 -23.66 18.79
CA GLY A 42 4.46 -23.49 18.23
C GLY A 42 4.83 -22.04 17.94
N PHE A 43 6.12 -21.85 17.69
CA PHE A 43 6.71 -20.60 17.23
C PHE A 43 7.58 -20.88 16.00
N ALA A 44 7.49 -20.02 15.01
CA ALA A 44 8.43 -19.98 13.90
C ALA A 44 8.74 -18.52 13.58
N GLY A 45 9.96 -18.26 13.12
CA GLY A 45 10.36 -16.90 12.81
C GLY A 45 11.50 -16.79 11.82
N LEU A 46 11.43 -15.73 11.02
CA LEU A 46 12.55 -15.19 10.26
C LEU A 46 13.31 -14.23 11.17
N ARG A 47 14.58 -14.52 11.43
CA ARG A 47 15.43 -13.65 12.25
C ARG A 47 16.71 -13.30 11.53
N SER A 48 16.96 -12.00 11.40
CA SER A 48 18.13 -11.49 10.71
C SER A 48 19.42 -11.78 11.46
N ALA A 49 20.56 -11.53 10.83
CA ALA A 49 21.84 -11.41 11.55
C ALA A 49 21.74 -10.34 12.66
N THR A 50 22.51 -10.51 13.74
CA THR A 50 22.58 -9.60 14.90
C THR A 50 23.73 -8.62 14.76
N ASN A 51 23.70 -7.79 13.72
CA ASN A 51 24.79 -6.89 13.38
C ASN A 51 24.29 -5.52 12.91
N TYR A 52 23.06 -5.14 13.23
CA TYR A 52 22.47 -3.87 12.80
C TYR A 52 22.44 -2.83 13.92
N THR A 53 22.25 -1.58 13.52
CA THR A 53 21.91 -0.46 14.42
C THR A 53 20.64 0.23 13.93
N LEU A 54 19.84 0.77 14.85
CA LEU A 54 18.59 1.46 14.57
C LEU A 54 18.75 2.98 14.58
N ALA A 55 19.83 3.51 15.17
CA ALA A 55 20.12 4.94 15.21
C ALA A 55 20.20 5.53 13.79
N GLY A 56 19.38 6.54 13.54
CA GLY A 56 19.19 7.20 12.26
C GLY A 56 18.63 6.30 11.16
N SER A 57 18.05 5.15 11.51
CA SER A 57 17.67 4.09 10.58
C SER A 57 16.22 3.65 10.79
N HIS A 58 15.77 2.69 9.98
CA HIS A 58 14.46 2.09 10.09
C HIS A 58 14.47 0.61 9.70
N PHE A 59 13.35 -0.07 9.94
CA PHE A 59 12.88 -1.12 9.04
C PHE A 59 11.54 -0.69 8.46
N LEU A 60 11.26 -1.07 7.21
CA LEU A 60 9.92 -1.07 6.64
C LEU A 60 9.66 -2.42 5.95
N LEU A 61 8.41 -2.84 5.95
CA LEU A 61 7.98 -4.06 5.25
C LEU A 61 6.47 -4.04 5.00
N ARG A 62 6.02 -4.94 4.13
CA ARG A 62 4.62 -5.28 3.98
C ARG A 62 4.30 -6.52 4.79
N ALA A 63 3.30 -6.42 5.65
CA ALA A 63 2.93 -7.50 6.58
C ALA A 63 1.63 -8.19 6.14
N TYR A 64 1.64 -9.52 6.23
CA TYR A 64 0.45 -10.37 6.11
C TYR A 64 0.38 -11.27 7.34
N PRO A 65 -0.20 -10.80 8.45
CA PRO A 65 -0.37 -11.60 9.66
C PRO A 65 -1.16 -12.90 9.37
N PRO A 66 -1.00 -13.94 10.20
CA PRO A 66 -1.73 -15.18 9.98
C PRO A 66 -3.23 -14.89 10.12
N ALA A 67 -4.07 -15.42 9.23
CA ALA A 67 -5.51 -15.35 9.43
C ALA A 67 -5.90 -16.07 10.72
N ALA A 68 -6.90 -15.58 11.46
CA ALA A 68 -7.32 -16.20 12.73
C ALA A 68 -7.61 -17.70 12.56
N ASN A 69 -8.29 -18.06 11.45
CA ASN A 69 -8.54 -19.45 11.06
C ASN A 69 -9.19 -20.27 12.20
N GLY A 70 -10.22 -19.68 12.81
CA GLY A 70 -10.93 -20.24 13.96
C GLY A 70 -10.26 -20.01 15.33
N ALA A 71 -9.10 -19.36 15.39
CA ALA A 71 -8.50 -18.93 16.65
C ALA A 71 -9.37 -17.88 17.34
N THR A 72 -9.50 -18.02 18.65
CA THR A 72 -10.24 -17.12 19.54
C THR A 72 -9.32 -16.49 20.59
N VAL A 73 -8.12 -17.05 20.78
CA VAL A 73 -7.17 -16.59 21.79
C VAL A 73 -6.00 -15.84 21.15
N THR A 74 -5.26 -16.49 20.25
CA THR A 74 -4.07 -15.89 19.62
C THR A 74 -3.84 -16.45 18.23
N ALA A 75 -3.72 -15.54 17.26
CA ALA A 75 -3.11 -15.80 15.95
C ALA A 75 -2.28 -14.58 15.57
N ALA A 76 -1.01 -14.60 15.96
CA ALA A 76 -0.19 -13.39 16.01
C ALA A 76 1.02 -13.42 15.09
N LEU A 77 1.39 -12.22 14.62
CA LEU A 77 2.66 -11.90 13.98
C LEU A 77 3.36 -10.82 14.80
N SER A 78 4.55 -11.13 15.31
CA SER A 78 5.45 -10.19 15.98
C SER A 78 6.53 -9.71 15.01
N ILE A 79 6.74 -8.40 14.94
CA ILE A 79 7.74 -7.73 14.11
C ILE A 79 8.55 -6.85 15.05
N LEU A 80 9.73 -7.31 15.46
CA LEU A 80 10.47 -6.75 16.58
C LEU A 80 11.93 -6.49 16.21
N VAL A 81 12.45 -5.33 16.58
CA VAL A 81 13.89 -5.10 16.70
C VAL A 81 14.32 -5.62 18.07
N LEU A 82 15.09 -6.70 18.06
CA LEU A 82 15.61 -7.33 19.27
C LEU A 82 16.99 -6.78 19.63
N THR A 83 17.19 -6.57 20.92
CA THR A 83 18.51 -6.32 21.51
C THR A 83 19.15 -7.62 22.01
N SER A 84 20.37 -7.55 22.53
CA SER A 84 20.98 -8.67 23.27
C SER A 84 20.43 -8.84 24.70
N THR A 85 19.63 -7.89 25.18
CA THR A 85 19.05 -7.90 26.53
C THR A 85 17.66 -8.51 26.48
N GLY A 86 17.46 -9.61 27.19
CA GLY A 86 16.15 -10.28 27.26
C GLY A 86 15.06 -9.35 27.77
N GLY A 87 13.93 -9.31 27.06
CA GLY A 87 12.80 -8.44 27.40
C GLY A 87 12.96 -6.98 26.96
N THR A 88 14.02 -6.66 26.21
CA THR A 88 14.23 -5.32 25.63
C THR A 88 14.16 -5.37 24.11
N ASP A 89 13.12 -4.76 23.55
CA ASP A 89 12.84 -4.73 22.12
C ASP A 89 11.83 -3.61 21.76
N ALA A 90 11.65 -3.36 20.47
CA ALA A 90 10.59 -2.49 19.98
C ALA A 90 9.98 -3.00 18.68
N GLY A 91 8.69 -2.72 18.46
CA GLY A 91 8.03 -3.00 17.19
C GLY A 91 6.53 -3.21 17.31
N PHE A 92 6.01 -4.15 16.54
CA PHE A 92 4.58 -4.42 16.38
C PHE A 92 4.26 -5.85 16.79
N ILE A 93 3.09 -6.06 17.38
CA ILE A 93 2.47 -7.39 17.47
C ILE A 93 1.05 -7.26 16.93
N ILE A 94 0.73 -7.98 15.86
CA ILE A 94 -0.62 -8.02 15.30
C ILE A 94 -1.23 -9.35 15.67
N ASP A 95 -2.36 -9.34 16.40
CA ASP A 95 -3.14 -10.52 16.71
C ASP A 95 -4.49 -10.47 15.98
N THR A 96 -4.64 -11.32 14.96
CA THR A 96 -5.85 -11.35 14.14
C THR A 96 -7.01 -12.09 14.82
N ALA A 97 -6.75 -12.90 15.84
CA ALA A 97 -7.81 -13.50 16.65
C ALA A 97 -8.50 -12.45 17.52
N GLN A 98 -7.73 -11.45 18.00
CA GLN A 98 -8.24 -10.34 18.82
C GLN A 98 -8.58 -9.08 18.01
N GLY A 99 -8.19 -9.01 16.74
CA GLY A 99 -8.38 -7.81 15.92
C GLY A 99 -7.58 -6.61 16.43
N ALA A 100 -6.45 -6.86 17.10
CA ALA A 100 -5.67 -5.85 17.80
C ALA A 100 -4.23 -5.78 17.27
N MET A 101 -3.64 -4.59 17.34
CA MET A 101 -2.22 -4.39 17.06
C MET A 101 -1.59 -3.65 18.23
N GLY A 102 -0.60 -4.27 18.87
CA GLY A 102 0.23 -3.65 19.89
C GLY A 102 1.43 -2.93 19.28
N LEU A 103 1.70 -1.72 19.76
CA LEU A 103 2.89 -0.93 19.45
C LEU A 103 3.75 -0.91 20.70
N TYR A 104 4.90 -1.59 20.66
CA TYR A 104 5.72 -1.87 21.84
C TYR A 104 7.10 -1.23 21.78
N LEU A 105 7.54 -0.72 22.93
CA LEU A 105 8.91 -0.36 23.31
C LEU A 105 9.15 -0.97 24.69
N ARG A 106 9.55 -2.23 24.74
CA ARG A 106 9.69 -2.99 25.98
C ARG A 106 11.07 -2.82 26.58
N GLU A 107 11.10 -2.76 27.90
CA GLU A 107 12.29 -2.90 28.73
C GLU A 107 11.94 -3.83 29.90
N GLY A 108 12.74 -4.89 30.11
CA GLY A 108 12.44 -5.88 31.14
C GLY A 108 11.06 -6.53 30.99
N TYR A 109 10.64 -6.80 29.75
CA TYR A 109 9.35 -7.41 29.38
C TYR A 109 8.11 -6.53 29.57
N ALA A 110 8.27 -5.26 29.93
CA ALA A 110 7.17 -4.33 30.14
C ALA A 110 7.30 -3.06 29.29
N ASP A 111 6.17 -2.47 28.94
CA ASP A 111 6.10 -1.16 28.27
C ASP A 111 4.89 -0.40 28.81
N ALA A 112 5.14 0.58 29.68
CA ALA A 112 4.09 1.40 30.28
C ALA A 112 3.43 2.35 29.27
N GLY A 113 4.07 2.59 28.12
CA GLY A 113 3.57 3.44 27.05
C GLY A 113 2.99 2.67 25.86
N ALA A 114 2.79 1.35 25.98
CA ALA A 114 2.24 0.53 24.90
C ALA A 114 0.88 1.04 24.43
N LEU A 115 0.67 1.08 23.12
CA LEU A 115 -0.60 1.45 22.50
C LEU A 115 -1.19 0.26 21.75
N PHE A 116 -2.52 0.17 21.73
CA PHE A 116 -3.26 -0.94 21.14
C PHE A 116 -4.34 -0.46 20.15
N PRO A 117 -3.97 0.19 19.04
CA PRO A 117 -4.96 0.52 18.02
C PRO A 117 -5.66 -0.75 17.48
N PRO A 118 -6.95 -0.65 17.10
CA PRO A 118 -7.62 -1.71 16.34
C PRO A 118 -6.84 -2.04 15.07
N TYR A 119 -6.72 -3.33 14.73
CA TYR A 119 -6.02 -3.74 13.52
C TYR A 119 -6.92 -3.60 12.29
N ASP A 120 -6.44 -2.88 11.27
CA ASP A 120 -7.03 -2.81 9.93
C ASP A 120 -6.00 -3.30 8.90
N SER A 121 -6.32 -4.43 8.24
CA SER A 121 -5.40 -5.05 7.27
C SER A 121 -5.09 -4.20 6.03
N THR A 122 -5.94 -3.24 5.70
CA THR A 122 -5.72 -2.31 4.59
C THR A 122 -4.89 -1.12 5.06
N ALA A 123 -5.28 -0.47 6.15
CA ALA A 123 -4.56 0.70 6.67
C ALA A 123 -3.16 0.35 7.21
N HIS A 124 -2.99 -0.88 7.70
CA HIS A 124 -1.74 -1.40 8.29
C HIS A 124 -1.06 -2.43 7.39
N ALA A 125 -1.26 -2.36 6.07
CA ALA A 125 -0.62 -3.26 5.12
C ALA A 125 0.91 -3.13 5.15
N TRP A 126 1.41 -1.90 5.31
CA TRP A 126 2.82 -1.59 5.47
C TRP A 126 3.10 -1.04 6.86
N LEU A 127 4.20 -1.48 7.45
CA LEU A 127 4.64 -1.07 8.77
C LEU A 127 6.07 -0.58 8.70
N ARG A 128 6.38 0.46 9.48
CA ARG A 128 7.73 1.01 9.62
C ARG A 128 7.99 1.39 11.07
N LEU A 129 9.14 0.98 11.58
CA LEU A 129 9.71 1.51 12.81
C LEU A 129 10.93 2.33 12.42
N ARG A 130 10.97 3.60 12.79
CA ARG A 130 12.00 4.54 12.34
C ARG A 130 12.51 5.41 13.48
N GLU A 131 13.83 5.45 13.64
CA GLU A 131 14.49 6.41 14.52
C GLU A 131 14.84 7.65 13.71
N THR A 132 14.45 8.82 14.21
CA THR A 132 14.77 10.10 13.59
C THR A 132 14.90 11.18 14.64
N GLY A 133 16.06 11.84 14.68
CA GLY A 133 16.27 13.02 15.51
C GLY A 133 15.99 12.79 17.01
N GLY A 134 16.27 11.59 17.52
CA GLY A 134 16.04 11.25 18.93
C GLY A 134 14.61 10.79 19.21
N THR A 135 13.77 10.56 18.20
CA THR A 135 12.42 10.01 18.35
C THR A 135 12.28 8.69 17.58
N LEU A 136 11.80 7.66 18.27
CA LEU A 136 11.39 6.40 17.66
C LEU A 136 9.91 6.49 17.28
N LEU A 137 9.60 6.19 16.02
CA LEU A 137 8.28 6.32 15.43
C LEU A 137 7.76 4.98 14.93
N TRP A 138 6.52 4.64 15.30
CA TRP A 138 5.76 3.53 14.73
C TRP A 138 4.81 4.10 13.70
N GLU A 139 4.95 3.65 12.47
CA GLU A 139 4.22 4.18 11.33
C GLU A 139 3.56 3.04 10.56
N ALA A 140 2.37 3.33 10.03
CA ALA A 140 1.65 2.41 9.14
C ALA A 140 1.24 3.11 7.85
N SER A 141 1.05 2.32 6.80
CA SER A 141 0.63 2.84 5.50
C SER A 141 -0.17 1.78 4.72
N PRO A 142 -1.22 2.18 3.98
CA PRO A 142 -1.89 1.28 3.04
C PRO A 142 -1.07 1.02 1.76
N ASP A 143 -0.17 1.94 1.41
CA ASP A 143 0.45 2.01 0.09
C ASP A 143 1.97 2.21 0.11
N SER A 144 2.61 2.23 1.29
CA SER A 144 4.02 2.56 1.58
C SER A 144 4.50 3.96 1.19
N ASN A 145 3.62 4.80 0.64
CA ASN A 145 3.95 6.16 0.20
C ASN A 145 3.46 7.20 1.21
N HIS A 146 2.27 6.97 1.78
CA HIS A 146 1.67 7.86 2.77
C HIS A 146 1.68 7.19 4.13
N TRP A 147 2.46 7.73 5.05
CA TRP A 147 2.67 7.15 6.38
C TRP A 147 1.87 7.91 7.45
N THR A 148 1.16 7.15 8.28
CA THR A 148 0.51 7.66 9.48
C THR A 148 1.34 7.26 10.70
N VAL A 149 1.73 8.23 11.51
CA VAL A 149 2.38 7.97 12.81
C VAL A 149 1.32 7.48 13.79
N LEU A 150 1.52 6.27 14.31
CA LEU A 150 0.65 5.65 15.30
C LEU A 150 1.15 5.84 16.74
N ARG A 151 2.48 5.87 16.90
CA ARG A 151 3.16 6.14 18.17
C ARG A 151 4.47 6.89 17.93
N GLY A 152 4.83 7.77 18.86
CA GLY A 152 6.16 8.32 18.99
C GLY A 152 6.65 8.16 20.43
N ALA A 153 7.94 7.87 20.60
CA ALA A 153 8.59 7.79 21.90
C ALA A 153 10.03 8.35 21.82
N PRO A 154 10.62 8.82 22.93
CA PRO A 154 12.04 9.11 22.97
C PRO A 154 12.85 7.89 22.53
N THR A 155 13.91 8.12 21.77
CA THR A 155 14.79 7.04 21.33
C THR A 155 15.51 6.43 22.52
N PRO A 156 15.39 5.11 22.74
CA PRO A 156 16.12 4.44 23.80
C PRO A 156 17.60 4.34 23.45
N ALA A 157 18.47 4.31 24.46
CA ALA A 157 19.92 4.24 24.25
C ALA A 157 20.35 3.03 23.41
N TRP A 158 19.67 1.89 23.58
CA TRP A 158 19.96 0.65 22.86
C TRP A 158 19.71 0.76 21.35
N ALA A 159 18.98 1.78 20.86
CA ALA A 159 18.81 1.98 19.42
C ALA A 159 20.16 2.22 18.71
N ALA A 160 21.16 2.73 19.43
CA ALA A 160 22.54 2.91 18.96
C ALA A 160 23.40 1.65 19.12
N ASP A 161 22.87 0.57 19.71
CA ASP A 161 23.59 -0.70 19.77
C ASP A 161 23.89 -1.20 18.36
N THR A 162 24.92 -2.03 18.27
CA THR A 162 25.46 -2.52 17.00
C THR A 162 25.10 -3.98 16.74
N ASN A 163 24.46 -4.65 17.68
CA ASN A 163 24.13 -6.06 17.64
C ASN A 163 22.61 -6.31 17.54
N LEU A 164 21.86 -5.36 16.99
CA LEU A 164 20.42 -5.49 16.82
C LEU A 164 20.09 -6.49 15.71
N SER A 165 18.95 -7.16 15.83
CA SER A 165 18.38 -8.03 14.79
C SER A 165 16.90 -7.74 14.60
N LEU A 166 16.39 -7.91 13.38
CA LEU A 166 14.97 -7.93 13.08
C LEU A 166 14.43 -9.36 13.25
N LEU A 167 13.39 -9.51 14.06
CA LEU A 167 12.60 -10.73 14.21
C LEU A 167 11.21 -10.53 13.59
N LEU A 168 10.82 -11.51 12.78
CA LEU A 168 9.48 -11.69 12.25
C LEU A 168 9.03 -13.07 12.74
N GLU A 169 8.14 -13.13 13.73
CA GLU A 169 7.73 -14.38 14.37
C GLU A 169 6.22 -14.56 14.27
N SER A 170 5.75 -15.77 14.00
CA SER A 170 4.34 -16.09 14.10
C SER A 170 4.07 -17.16 15.15
N THR A 171 2.95 -17.00 15.86
CA THR A 171 2.50 -17.92 16.90
C THR A 171 0.98 -18.01 16.92
N ARG A 172 0.46 -19.14 17.38
CA ARG A 172 -0.96 -19.32 17.71
C ARG A 172 -1.14 -20.33 18.84
N THR A 173 -2.19 -20.16 19.62
CA THR A 173 -2.53 -21.04 20.74
C THR A 173 -3.74 -21.93 20.46
N ASP A 174 -4.58 -21.55 19.48
CA ASP A 174 -5.78 -22.27 19.06
C ASP A 174 -6.08 -22.11 17.55
N GLY A 175 -7.22 -22.62 17.11
CA GLY A 175 -7.62 -22.63 15.70
C GLY A 175 -6.84 -23.64 14.84
N SER A 176 -6.88 -23.47 13.52
CA SER A 176 -6.19 -24.36 12.57
C SER A 176 -4.88 -23.75 12.06
N ASN A 177 -3.85 -24.60 11.94
CA ASN A 177 -2.53 -24.21 11.44
C ASN A 177 -2.59 -23.48 10.09
N ASN A 178 -1.75 -22.48 9.92
CA ASN A 178 -1.54 -21.76 8.67
C ASN A 178 -0.15 -21.10 8.67
N PHE A 179 -0.05 -19.87 8.17
CA PHE A 179 1.20 -19.13 8.07
C PHE A 179 0.93 -17.61 8.10
N ALA A 180 1.97 -16.87 8.48
CA ALA A 180 2.11 -15.44 8.18
C ALA A 180 3.00 -15.26 6.95
N GLU A 181 2.92 -14.11 6.28
CA GLU A 181 3.84 -13.75 5.21
C GLU A 181 4.37 -12.32 5.37
N ILE A 182 5.58 -12.09 4.87
CA ILE A 182 6.25 -10.79 4.82
C ILE A 182 6.78 -10.56 3.41
N ASP A 183 6.77 -9.30 2.97
CA ASP A 183 7.27 -8.90 1.66
C ASP A 183 7.95 -7.52 1.73
N ASN A 184 8.82 -7.23 0.76
CA ASN A 184 9.48 -5.94 0.55
C ASN A 184 10.18 -5.37 1.80
N VAL A 185 11.04 -6.15 2.45
CA VAL A 185 11.83 -5.65 3.59
C VAL A 185 12.81 -4.61 3.07
N ASN A 186 12.66 -3.36 3.51
CA ASN A 186 13.45 -2.19 3.13
C ASN A 186 13.60 -1.92 1.63
N LEU A 187 12.74 -2.49 0.79
CA LEU A 187 12.79 -2.26 -0.64
C LEU A 187 11.98 -1.03 -1.04
N PRO A 188 12.47 -0.23 -2.02
CA PRO A 188 11.72 0.91 -2.54
C PRO A 188 10.48 0.41 -3.29
N THR A 189 9.31 0.79 -2.81
CA THR A 189 8.04 0.43 -3.43
C THR A 189 7.81 1.26 -4.68
N SER A 190 8.15 0.72 -5.85
CA SER A 190 7.80 1.36 -7.11
C SER A 190 6.34 1.08 -7.43
N LEU A 191 5.48 2.10 -7.35
CA LEU A 191 4.14 2.04 -7.94
C LEU A 191 4.28 1.98 -9.47
N VAL A 192 4.18 0.78 -10.04
CA VAL A 192 3.92 0.66 -11.48
C VAL A 192 2.47 1.06 -11.70
N LEU A 193 2.25 2.29 -12.19
CA LEU A 193 0.95 2.67 -12.73
C LEU A 193 0.69 1.82 -13.98
N LEU A 194 -0.01 0.70 -13.81
CA LEU A 194 -0.57 -0.03 -14.94
C LEU A 194 -1.57 0.92 -15.60
N GLY A 195 -1.18 1.49 -16.75
CA GLY A 195 -2.06 2.35 -17.54
C GLY A 195 -3.37 1.63 -17.87
N ALA A 196 -4.43 2.41 -18.09
CA ALA A 196 -5.76 1.86 -18.38
C ALA A 196 -5.68 0.75 -19.44
N ALA A 197 -6.19 -0.44 -19.09
CA ALA A 197 -6.29 -1.55 -20.02
C ALA A 197 -7.12 -1.12 -21.24
N ARG A 198 -6.47 -1.03 -22.41
CA ARG A 198 -7.16 -0.73 -23.68
C ARG A 198 -7.62 -2.05 -24.27
N THR A 199 -8.93 -2.28 -24.32
CA THR A 199 -9.51 -3.34 -25.14
C THR A 199 -9.60 -2.84 -26.58
N ALA A 200 -8.74 -3.37 -27.46
CA ALA A 200 -8.86 -3.16 -28.89
C ALA A 200 -9.81 -4.22 -29.47
N ALA A 201 -11.11 -3.91 -29.54
CA ALA A 201 -12.05 -4.70 -30.33
C ALA A 201 -11.90 -4.32 -31.81
N ALA A 202 -11.11 -5.09 -32.57
CA ALA A 202 -11.07 -4.96 -34.01
C ALA A 202 -12.34 -5.60 -34.60
N ALA A 203 -13.33 -4.79 -34.96
CA ALA A 203 -14.43 -5.24 -35.81
C ALA A 203 -13.87 -5.58 -37.19
N ARG A 204 -13.78 -6.88 -37.52
CA ARG A 204 -13.47 -7.31 -38.88
C ARG A 204 -14.67 -6.98 -39.77
N ALA A 205 -14.45 -6.23 -40.85
CA ALA A 205 -15.47 -6.02 -41.86
C ALA A 205 -15.88 -7.38 -42.45
N ILE A 206 -17.17 -7.71 -42.37
CA ILE A 206 -17.73 -8.89 -43.03
C ILE A 206 -17.76 -8.59 -44.52
N SER A 207 -16.93 -9.27 -45.32
CA SER A 207 -16.86 -9.10 -46.79
C SER A 207 -18.00 -9.81 -47.54
N GLY A 208 -19.05 -10.26 -46.83
CA GLY A 208 -20.20 -10.95 -47.41
C GLY A 208 -21.47 -10.14 -47.28
N GLN A 209 -21.73 -9.23 -48.22
CA GLN A 209 -23.05 -8.62 -48.35
C GLN A 209 -23.87 -9.46 -49.34
N LYS A 210 -24.70 -10.40 -48.81
CA LYS A 210 -25.68 -11.11 -49.64
C LYS A 210 -26.91 -10.21 -49.78
N SER A 211 -26.98 -9.43 -50.86
CA SER A 211 -28.22 -8.77 -51.26
C SER A 211 -29.15 -9.82 -51.85
N VAL A 212 -30.27 -10.08 -51.18
CA VAL A 212 -31.38 -10.85 -51.76
C VAL A 212 -32.32 -9.83 -52.41
N PRO A 213 -32.51 -9.85 -53.73
CA PRO A 213 -33.53 -9.01 -54.35
C PRO A 213 -34.91 -9.48 -53.85
N LEU A 214 -35.65 -8.58 -53.21
CA LEU A 214 -37.06 -8.80 -52.91
C LEU A 214 -37.83 -8.77 -54.23
N GLY A 215 -38.53 -9.88 -54.54
CA GLY A 215 -39.36 -9.99 -55.73
C GLY A 215 -40.44 -8.89 -55.80
N THR A 216 -40.88 -8.59 -57.02
CA THR A 216 -41.90 -7.57 -57.31
C THR A 216 -43.19 -7.81 -56.51
N ALA A 217 -43.58 -6.84 -55.68
CA ALA A 217 -44.85 -6.86 -54.96
C ALA A 217 -46.02 -6.72 -55.93
N ARG A 218 -46.95 -7.67 -55.90
CA ARG A 218 -48.19 -7.66 -56.69
C ARG A 218 -49.33 -7.25 -55.75
N SER A 219 -49.90 -6.06 -55.96
CA SER A 219 -51.08 -5.61 -55.22
C SER A 219 -52.35 -6.08 -55.92
N ALA A 220 -53.22 -6.80 -55.21
CA ALA A 220 -54.61 -7.01 -55.61
C ALA A 220 -55.48 -6.09 -54.75
N SER A 221 -56.33 -5.27 -55.38
CA SER A 221 -57.23 -4.35 -54.68
C SER A 221 -58.66 -4.81 -54.92
N SER A 222 -59.33 -5.30 -53.87
CA SER A 222 -60.79 -5.47 -53.84
C SER A 222 -61.39 -4.30 -53.05
N ALA A 223 -62.14 -3.44 -53.72
CA ALA A 223 -62.83 -2.32 -53.09
C ALA A 223 -64.14 -2.80 -52.44
N LEU A 224 -64.30 -2.56 -51.14
CA LEU A 224 -65.60 -2.56 -50.46
C LEU A 224 -65.97 -1.09 -50.18
N PRO A 225 -67.24 -0.67 -50.38
CA PRO A 225 -67.63 0.70 -50.13
C PRO A 225 -67.68 0.98 -48.63
N LEU A 226 -66.89 1.94 -48.16
CA LEU A 226 -67.01 2.52 -46.82
C LEU A 226 -67.79 3.84 -46.93
N SER A 227 -68.92 3.89 -46.23
CA SER A 227 -69.66 5.12 -45.94
C SER A 227 -68.83 5.96 -44.97
N CYS A 228 -68.49 7.18 -45.39
CA CYS A 228 -67.73 8.22 -44.67
C CYS A 228 -66.21 8.11 -44.80
N ALA A 229 -65.63 8.91 -45.70
CA ALA A 229 -64.19 9.15 -45.80
C ALA A 229 -63.89 10.61 -45.42
N HIS A 230 -63.07 10.79 -44.38
CA HIS A 230 -62.45 12.07 -44.05
C HIS A 230 -61.11 12.16 -44.81
N ILE A 231 -61.04 13.04 -45.80
CA ILE A 231 -59.85 13.23 -46.64
C ILE A 231 -58.95 14.29 -45.99
N VAL A 232 -57.77 13.88 -45.52
CA VAL A 232 -56.69 14.81 -45.17
C VAL A 232 -55.65 14.78 -46.28
N GLN A 233 -55.49 15.91 -46.96
CA GLN A 233 -54.51 16.08 -48.04
C GLN A 233 -53.14 16.34 -47.41
N LEU A 234 -52.26 15.33 -47.42
CA LEU A 234 -50.87 15.49 -47.00
C LEU A 234 -50.06 16.12 -48.15
N GLY A 235 -49.43 17.27 -47.88
CA GLY A 235 -48.60 18.00 -48.84
C GLY A 235 -47.32 17.25 -49.24
N ALA A 236 -46.73 17.65 -50.37
CA ALA A 236 -45.56 17.01 -50.97
C ALA A 236 -44.37 16.93 -50.00
N ALA A 237 -43.71 15.76 -49.95
CA ALA A 237 -42.54 15.53 -49.12
C ALA A 237 -41.37 16.44 -49.54
N HIS A 238 -40.71 17.05 -48.54
CA HIS A 238 -39.47 17.81 -48.74
C HIS A 238 -38.31 17.10 -48.03
N THR A 239 -37.29 16.70 -48.80
CA THR A 239 -36.02 16.20 -48.27
C THR A 239 -35.04 17.35 -48.05
N ARG A 240 -34.59 17.56 -46.81
CA ARG A 240 -33.46 18.45 -46.50
C ARG A 240 -32.19 17.64 -46.30
N THR A 241 -31.26 17.70 -47.24
CA THR A 241 -29.89 17.22 -47.08
C THR A 241 -29.06 18.33 -46.44
N ARG A 242 -28.64 18.16 -45.18
CA ARG A 242 -27.70 19.08 -44.52
C ARG A 242 -26.31 18.45 -44.55
N ALA A 243 -25.49 18.84 -45.53
CA ALA A 243 -24.06 18.56 -45.51
C ALA A 243 -23.40 19.48 -44.47
N GLY A 244 -23.00 18.94 -43.33
CA GLY A 244 -22.18 19.66 -42.36
C GLY A 244 -20.72 19.68 -42.81
N SER A 245 -20.20 20.84 -43.17
CA SER A 245 -18.76 21.04 -43.36
C SER A 245 -18.06 20.99 -42.00
N ILE A 246 -17.13 20.05 -41.81
CA ILE A 246 -16.23 20.04 -40.65
C ILE A 246 -15.17 21.13 -40.87
N ALA A 247 -15.43 22.33 -40.38
CA ALA A 247 -14.40 23.36 -40.25
C ALA A 247 -13.53 23.01 -39.04
N ARG A 248 -12.32 22.52 -39.30
CA ARG A 248 -11.26 22.30 -38.32
C ARG A 248 -10.80 23.67 -37.79
N LEU A 249 -11.33 24.09 -36.65
CA LEU A 249 -10.83 25.27 -35.92
C LEU A 249 -9.49 24.91 -35.27
N LEU A 250 -8.39 25.13 -36.01
CA LEU A 250 -7.06 25.29 -35.43
C LEU A 250 -7.09 26.55 -34.55
N ARG A 251 -7.16 26.37 -33.23
CA ARG A 251 -6.90 27.46 -32.28
C ARG A 251 -5.40 27.79 -32.34
N PRO A 252 -5.00 29.05 -32.57
CA PRO A 252 -3.61 29.44 -32.36
C PRO A 252 -3.26 29.29 -30.88
N ALA A 253 -2.04 28.81 -30.61
CA ALA A 253 -1.48 28.75 -29.28
C ALA A 253 -1.51 30.14 -28.63
N ARG A 254 -2.15 30.22 -27.46
CA ARG A 254 -2.13 31.42 -26.63
C ARG A 254 -0.69 31.64 -26.18
N ALA A 255 -0.06 32.71 -26.66
CA ALA A 255 1.24 33.14 -26.19
C ALA A 255 1.17 33.35 -24.66
N LEU A 256 2.01 32.61 -23.94
CA LEU A 256 2.24 32.81 -22.51
C LEU A 256 3.14 34.04 -22.36
N THR A 257 2.55 35.16 -21.94
CA THR A 257 3.30 36.32 -21.47
C THR A 257 4.01 35.94 -20.16
N PRO A 258 5.32 36.17 -20.00
CA PRO A 258 6.00 35.96 -18.72
C PRO A 258 5.47 36.96 -17.69
N GLY A 259 4.80 36.48 -16.65
CA GLY A 259 4.42 37.30 -15.51
C GLY A 259 5.66 37.63 -14.68
N THR A 260 6.16 38.86 -14.77
CA THR A 260 7.18 39.41 -13.89
C THR A 260 6.56 39.95 -12.61
N THR A 261 5.99 39.07 -11.80
CA THR A 261 5.61 39.39 -10.41
C THR A 261 6.35 38.45 -9.48
N ARG A 262 7.59 38.85 -9.19
CA ARG A 262 8.41 38.28 -8.11
C ARG A 262 7.73 38.67 -6.77
N PRO A 263 7.49 37.73 -5.85
CA PRO A 263 7.19 38.10 -4.47
C PRO A 263 8.41 38.84 -3.91
N ALA A 264 8.22 40.05 -3.40
CA ALA A 264 9.25 40.74 -2.65
C ALA A 264 9.46 40.01 -1.32
N LEU A 265 10.59 39.32 -1.18
CA LEU A 265 11.06 38.82 0.11
C LEU A 265 11.59 40.03 0.89
N THR A 266 10.83 40.49 1.87
CA THR A 266 11.35 41.39 2.90
C THR A 266 12.28 40.60 3.82
N PRO A 267 13.57 40.98 3.97
CA PRO A 267 14.44 40.35 4.96
C PRO A 267 13.92 40.68 6.36
N SER A 268 13.59 39.65 7.14
CA SER A 268 13.35 39.79 8.58
C SER A 268 14.71 39.90 9.27
N THR A 269 14.92 40.99 10.00
CA THR A 269 16.13 41.24 10.81
C THR A 269 16.02 40.68 12.24
N THR A 270 15.04 39.82 12.51
CA THR A 270 14.82 39.28 13.85
C THR A 270 15.67 38.03 14.05
N ALA A 271 16.92 38.24 14.46
CA ALA A 271 17.75 37.16 14.98
C ALA A 271 17.12 36.60 16.28
N PRO A 272 17.09 35.28 16.48
CA PRO A 272 16.74 34.71 17.77
C PRO A 272 17.83 35.09 18.79
N GLN A 273 17.45 35.81 19.85
CA GLN A 273 18.32 35.99 21.01
C GLN A 273 18.50 34.66 21.73
N LEU A 274 19.72 34.11 21.68
CA LEU A 274 20.17 33.07 22.59
C LEU A 274 20.38 33.71 23.96
N ALA A 275 19.46 33.47 24.89
CA ALA A 275 19.68 33.74 26.31
C ALA A 275 20.59 32.63 26.88
N ALA A 276 21.82 32.99 27.21
CA ALA A 276 22.70 32.12 27.98
C ALA A 276 22.29 32.18 29.46
N THR A 277 21.72 31.09 29.97
CA THR A 277 21.50 30.91 31.41
C THR A 277 22.71 30.21 32.00
N SER A 278 23.64 30.97 32.58
CA SER A 278 24.70 30.41 33.44
C SER A 278 24.18 30.36 34.88
N THR A 279 23.79 29.17 35.34
CA THR A 279 23.63 28.89 36.77
C THR A 279 24.96 28.45 37.34
N THR A 280 25.66 29.38 37.97
CA THR A 280 26.69 29.08 38.97
C THR A 280 26.03 29.15 40.33
N GLY A 281 26.05 28.05 41.08
CA GLY A 281 25.52 28.03 42.44
C GLY A 281 26.04 26.84 43.23
N GLY A 282 26.89 27.16 44.22
CA GLY A 282 26.89 26.62 45.59
C GLY A 282 27.19 25.15 45.79
#